data_AF-A0A3G7TQZ3-F1
#
_entry.id   AF-A0A3G7TQZ3-F1
#
_cell.length_a   1.000
_cell.length_b   1.000
_cell.length_c   1.000
_cell.angle_alpha   90.00
_cell.angle_beta   90.00
_cell.angle_gamma   90.00
#
_symmetry.space_group_name_H-M   'P 1'
#
loop_
_entity.id
_entity.type
_entity.pdbx_description
1 polymer ?
#
loop_
_entity_poly.entity_id
_entity_poly.type
_entity_poly.pdbx_seq_one_letter_code
_entity_poly.pdbx_strand_id
1 'polypeptide(L)'
;MSNYSSRPSMGESASQLSKLSIGDTLNILGLLGISVSLVIAFYYQLFQHELPCPLCLLQRVGMITIGFVFLMNVRFGVRSGHYGVALLGSLLTGAIASRQMFLHILPGDPGYGVTLLGVHFYTWAVVSALASMVFISGLLLLKSWEQPSPIRQQAHALGKLAMAVFIFLIAANLASTVLECGTGECEANPVVYQLLTN
;
A
#
# COMPACT_ATOMS: atom_id res chain seq x y z
N MET A 1 25.11 -12.83 35.23
CA MET A 1 24.04 -13.66 34.64
C MET A 1 22.72 -13.23 35.27
N SER A 2 21.59 -13.00 34.61
CA SER A 2 21.19 -12.68 33.24
C SER A 2 19.69 -12.34 33.36
N ASN A 3 19.19 -11.48 32.47
CA ASN A 3 17.77 -11.33 32.12
C ASN A 3 16.84 -10.54 33.07
N TYR A 4 16.88 -9.22 32.96
CA TYR A 4 15.65 -8.41 33.08
C TYR A 4 14.99 -8.33 31.69
N SER A 5 13.99 -9.20 31.49
CA SER A 5 13.05 -9.11 30.37
C SER A 5 12.15 -7.90 30.60
N SER A 6 12.44 -6.79 29.94
CA SER A 6 11.54 -5.64 29.89
C SER A 6 10.37 -5.96 28.95
N ARG A 7 9.24 -6.41 29.53
CA ARG A 7 7.94 -6.37 28.86
C ARG A 7 7.57 -4.90 28.63
N PRO A 8 7.15 -4.48 27.41
CA PRO A 8 6.64 -3.14 27.22
C PRO A 8 5.28 -3.03 27.90
N SER A 9 5.13 -2.04 28.79
CA SER A 9 3.87 -1.73 29.45
C SER A 9 2.93 -0.99 28.48
N MET A 10 1.63 -1.33 28.49
CA MET A 10 0.61 -0.67 27.66
C MET A 10 0.51 0.86 27.88
N GLY A 11 1.12 1.40 28.94
CA GLY A 11 1.16 2.84 29.24
C GLY A 11 2.14 3.65 28.39
N GLU A 12 3.21 3.04 27.84
CA GLU A 12 4.17 3.75 26.96
C GLU A 12 3.62 4.03 25.56
N SER A 13 2.62 3.25 25.11
CA SER A 13 2.01 3.44 23.79
C SER A 13 1.22 4.75 23.70
N ALA A 14 0.58 5.17 24.81
CA ALA A 14 -0.21 6.39 24.86
C ALA A 14 0.66 7.66 25.00
N SER A 15 1.80 7.56 25.69
CA SER A 15 2.73 8.69 25.89
C SER A 15 3.66 8.95 24.69
N GLN A 16 3.83 7.96 23.81
CA GLN A 16 4.53 8.13 22.53
C GLN A 16 3.67 8.84 21.48
N LEU A 17 2.34 8.66 21.52
CA LEU A 17 1.41 9.26 20.56
C LEU A 17 1.35 10.80 20.69
N SER A 18 1.69 11.35 21.86
CA SER A 18 1.64 12.79 22.16
C SER A 18 2.88 13.59 21.73
N LYS A 19 3.93 12.94 21.18
CA LYS A 19 5.17 13.61 20.70
C LYS A 19 5.39 13.52 19.18
N LEU A 20 4.44 12.99 18.40
CA LEU A 20 4.59 12.94 16.95
C LEU A 20 4.44 14.34 16.33
N SER A 21 5.34 14.69 15.39
CA SER A 21 5.06 15.78 14.44
C SER A 21 3.86 15.37 13.57
N ILE A 22 3.09 16.37 13.13
CA ILE A 22 1.97 16.20 12.20
C ILE A 22 2.46 15.50 10.93
N GLY A 23 3.63 15.88 10.40
CA GLY A 23 4.21 15.25 9.22
C GLY A 23 4.44 13.75 9.39
N ASP A 24 5.00 13.32 10.52
CA ASP A 24 5.27 11.90 10.79
C ASP A 24 3.97 11.10 10.99
N THR A 25 3.00 11.69 11.70
CA THR A 25 1.66 11.10 11.87
C THR A 25 1.00 10.84 10.53
N LEU A 26 1.04 11.80 9.62
CA LEU A 26 0.41 11.67 8.31
C LEU A 26 1.16 10.66 7.41
N ASN A 27 2.49 10.57 7.48
CA ASN A 27 3.22 9.53 6.76
C ASN A 27 2.90 8.12 7.29
N ILE A 28 2.76 7.96 8.61
CA ILE A 28 2.30 6.70 9.22
C ILE A 28 0.88 6.38 8.76
N LEU A 29 -0.02 7.37 8.74
CA LEU A 29 -1.39 7.20 8.27
C LEU A 29 -1.44 6.79 6.79
N GLY A 30 -0.61 7.41 5.94
CA GLY A 30 -0.47 7.02 4.53
C GLY A 30 0.01 5.58 4.37
N LEU A 31 1.03 5.17 5.13
CA LEU A 31 1.53 3.80 5.12
C LEU A 31 0.47 2.78 5.59
N LEU A 32 -0.28 3.12 6.65
CA LEU A 32 -1.38 2.29 7.14
C LEU A 32 -2.52 2.21 6.12
N GLY A 33 -2.86 3.33 5.46
CA GLY A 33 -3.88 3.35 4.42
C GLY A 33 -3.56 2.40 3.27
N ILE A 34 -2.33 2.43 2.75
CA ILE A 34 -1.88 1.48 1.72
C ILE A 34 -1.89 0.03 2.26
N SER A 35 -1.45 -0.17 3.51
CA SER A 35 -1.46 -1.49 4.13
C SER A 35 -2.87 -2.08 4.23
N VAL A 36 -3.86 -1.26 4.63
CA VAL A 36 -5.27 -1.67 4.68
C VAL A 36 -5.79 -2.03 3.30
N SER A 37 -5.50 -1.23 2.27
CA SER A 37 -5.88 -1.55 0.89
C SER A 37 -5.33 -2.90 0.42
N LEU A 38 -4.06 -3.21 0.75
CA LEU A 38 -3.46 -4.50 0.43
C LEU A 38 -4.09 -5.66 1.22
N VAL A 39 -4.42 -5.45 2.50
CA VAL A 39 -5.13 -6.46 3.32
C VAL A 39 -6.51 -6.76 2.74
N ILE A 40 -7.25 -5.74 2.32
CA ILE A 40 -8.56 -5.92 1.66
C ILE A 40 -8.36 -6.74 0.38
N ALA A 41 -7.37 -6.42 -0.45
CA ALA A 41 -7.10 -7.17 -1.66
C ALA A 41 -6.77 -8.65 -1.37
N PHE A 42 -6.00 -8.94 -0.32
CA PHE A 42 -5.75 -10.31 0.13
C PHE A 42 -6.97 -11.03 0.66
N TYR A 43 -7.85 -10.32 1.36
CA TYR A 43 -9.10 -10.90 1.84
C TYR A 43 -9.92 -11.46 0.67
N TYR A 44 -10.08 -10.67 -0.40
CA TYR A 44 -10.79 -11.14 -1.59
C TYR A 44 -10.05 -12.28 -2.30
N GLN A 45 -8.73 -12.19 -2.39
CA GLN A 45 -7.96 -13.22 -3.06
C GLN A 45 -8.01 -14.58 -2.34
N LEU A 46 -7.85 -14.59 -1.01
CA LEU A 46 -7.72 -15.83 -0.24
C LEU A 46 -9.07 -16.39 0.25
N PHE A 47 -10.03 -15.52 0.58
CA PHE A 47 -11.33 -15.97 1.09
C PHE A 47 -12.37 -16.08 -0.02
N GLN A 48 -12.39 -15.13 -0.97
CA GLN A 48 -13.34 -15.17 -2.10
C GLN A 48 -12.80 -15.94 -3.30
N HIS A 49 -11.54 -16.43 -3.23
CA HIS A 49 -10.89 -17.22 -4.29
C HIS A 49 -10.84 -16.49 -5.64
N GLU A 50 -10.83 -15.15 -5.61
CA GLU A 50 -10.74 -14.28 -6.77
C GLU A 50 -9.26 -13.98 -7.06
N LEU A 51 -8.66 -14.75 -7.96
CA LEU A 51 -7.27 -14.58 -8.35
C LEU A 51 -7.06 -13.26 -9.10
N PRO A 52 -5.96 -12.53 -8.86
CA PRO A 52 -5.72 -11.23 -9.49
C PRO A 52 -5.20 -11.37 -10.93
N CYS A 53 -5.87 -10.71 -11.86
CA CYS A 53 -5.39 -10.55 -13.24
C CYS A 53 -3.98 -9.90 -13.32
N PRO A 54 -3.25 -10.05 -14.45
CA PRO A 54 -1.93 -9.45 -14.61
C PRO A 54 -1.91 -7.91 -14.45
N LEU A 55 -2.96 -7.21 -14.89
CA LEU A 55 -3.10 -5.76 -14.66
C LEU A 55 -3.33 -5.44 -13.18
N CYS A 56 -4.06 -6.30 -12.47
CA CYS A 56 -4.40 -6.18 -11.06
C CYS A 56 -3.12 -6.33 -10.21
N LEU A 57 -2.24 -7.27 -10.58
CA LEU A 57 -0.91 -7.42 -9.99
C LEU A 57 -0.06 -6.16 -10.18
N LEU A 58 -0.08 -5.57 -11.39
CA LEU A 58 0.65 -4.34 -11.67
C LEU A 58 0.12 -3.15 -10.84
N GLN A 59 -1.20 -3.07 -10.61
CA GLN A 59 -1.79 -2.08 -9.70
C GLN A 59 -1.31 -2.27 -8.25
N ARG A 60 -1.18 -3.53 -7.78
CA ARG A 60 -0.60 -3.82 -6.46
C ARG A 60 0.85 -3.39 -6.37
N VAL A 61 1.66 -3.61 -7.40
CA VAL A 61 3.05 -3.10 -7.46
C VAL A 61 3.07 -1.58 -7.37
N GLY A 62 2.14 -0.91 -8.06
CA GLY A 62 1.96 0.54 -7.95
C GLY A 62 1.66 1.02 -6.53
N MET A 63 0.67 0.41 -5.87
CA MET A 63 0.33 0.70 -4.46
C MET A 63 1.49 0.42 -3.51
N ILE A 64 2.19 -0.70 -3.69
CA ILE A 64 3.39 -1.05 -2.92
C ILE A 64 4.48 0.01 -3.11
N THR A 65 4.68 0.51 -4.32
CA THR A 65 5.65 1.57 -4.60
C THR A 65 5.31 2.84 -3.82
N ILE A 66 4.03 3.24 -3.81
CA ILE A 66 3.55 4.40 -3.03
C ILE A 66 3.79 4.18 -1.53
N GLY A 67 3.42 3.00 -1.00
CA GLY A 67 3.64 2.65 0.40
C GLY A 67 5.12 2.58 0.78
N PHE A 68 5.98 2.11 -0.12
CA PHE A 68 7.43 2.05 0.10
C PHE A 68 8.02 3.45 0.30
N VAL A 69 7.54 4.44 -0.46
CA VAL A 69 7.94 5.84 -0.26
C VAL A 69 7.52 6.35 1.12
N PHE A 70 6.29 6.07 1.56
CA PHE A 70 5.86 6.43 2.92
C PHE A 70 6.70 5.73 3.99
N LEU A 71 7.04 4.45 3.79
CA LEU A 71 7.95 3.72 4.67
C LEU A 71 9.33 4.39 4.73
N MET A 72 9.88 4.82 3.60
CA MET A 72 11.15 5.56 3.56
C MET A 72 11.06 6.88 4.34
N ASN A 73 9.94 7.61 4.24
CA ASN A 73 9.72 8.82 5.03
C ASN A 73 9.64 8.53 6.53
N VAL A 74 8.94 7.47 6.95
CA VAL A 74 8.86 7.06 8.37
C VAL A 74 10.23 6.59 8.89
N ARG A 75 11.05 5.94 8.05
CA ARG A 75 12.34 5.37 8.47
C ARG A 75 13.51 6.36 8.42
N PHE A 76 13.56 7.21 7.41
CA PHE A 76 14.68 8.11 7.13
C PHE A 76 14.36 9.60 7.36
N GLY A 77 13.10 9.90 7.70
CA GLY A 77 12.59 11.26 7.84
C GLY A 77 11.98 11.79 6.54
N VAL A 78 11.10 12.78 6.69
CA VAL A 78 10.30 13.33 5.60
C VAL A 78 11.16 14.14 4.62
N ARG A 79 11.27 13.68 3.37
CA ARG A 79 11.98 14.40 2.28
C ARG A 79 11.05 14.67 1.10
N SER A 80 11.16 15.86 0.50
CA SER A 80 10.27 16.25 -0.62
C SER A 80 10.53 15.41 -1.88
N GLY A 81 11.77 14.97 -2.10
CA GLY A 81 12.09 14.07 -3.22
C GLY A 81 11.38 12.72 -3.13
N HIS A 82 11.14 12.19 -1.93
CA HIS A 82 10.38 10.96 -1.75
C HIS A 82 8.93 11.15 -2.25
N TYR A 83 8.26 12.23 -1.86
CA TYR A 83 6.90 12.52 -2.33
C TYR A 83 6.78 12.67 -3.85
N GLY A 84 7.81 13.19 -4.53
CA GLY A 84 7.85 13.20 -5.99
C GLY A 84 7.77 11.80 -6.60
N VAL A 85 8.52 10.84 -6.02
CA VAL A 85 8.47 9.43 -6.45
C VAL A 85 7.08 8.81 -6.15
N ALA A 86 6.48 9.12 -5.01
CA ALA A 86 5.12 8.63 -4.71
C ALA A 86 4.06 9.19 -5.65
N LEU A 87 4.18 10.45 -6.08
CA LEU A 87 3.28 11.04 -7.08
C LEU A 87 3.41 10.34 -8.44
N LEU A 88 4.64 10.07 -8.89
CA LEU A 88 4.87 9.31 -10.12
C LEU A 88 4.30 7.88 -10.03
N GLY A 89 4.51 7.21 -8.88
CA GLY A 89 3.92 5.91 -8.62
C GLY A 89 2.39 5.94 -8.62
N SER A 90 1.78 6.98 -8.05
CA SER A 90 0.32 7.18 -8.05
C SER A 90 -0.22 7.41 -9.47
N LEU A 91 0.47 8.23 -10.26
CA LEU A 91 0.11 8.50 -11.66
C LEU A 91 0.16 7.22 -12.50
N LEU A 92 1.24 6.44 -12.37
CA LEU A 92 1.40 5.17 -13.08
C LEU A 92 0.30 4.16 -12.67
N THR A 93 0.03 4.03 -11.37
CA THR A 93 -1.04 3.17 -10.84
C THR A 93 -2.39 3.58 -11.42
N GLY A 94 -2.69 4.88 -11.44
CA GLY A 94 -3.90 5.44 -12.03
C GLY A 94 -4.01 5.16 -13.53
N ALA A 95 -2.91 5.28 -14.28
CA ALA A 95 -2.89 4.98 -15.71
C ALA A 95 -3.18 3.50 -16.00
N ILE A 96 -2.57 2.58 -15.24
CA ILE A 96 -2.81 1.13 -15.37
C ILE A 96 -4.26 0.78 -15.04
N ALA A 97 -4.79 1.33 -13.94
CA ALA A 97 -6.17 1.12 -13.52
C ALA A 97 -7.18 1.70 -14.52
N SER A 98 -6.89 2.89 -15.06
CA SER A 98 -7.72 3.52 -16.09
C SER A 98 -7.73 2.71 -17.38
N ARG A 99 -6.59 2.13 -17.78
CA ARG A 99 -6.54 1.19 -18.90
C ARG A 99 -7.48 0.00 -18.68
N GLN A 100 -7.46 -0.62 -17.49
CA GLN A 100 -8.37 -1.72 -17.18
C GLN A 100 -9.83 -1.28 -17.23
N MET A 101 -10.14 -0.09 -16.71
CA MET A 101 -11.48 0.48 -16.78
C MET A 101 -11.95 0.67 -18.23
N PHE A 102 -11.08 1.17 -19.11
CA PHE A 102 -11.41 1.34 -20.53
C PHE A 102 -11.57 0.01 -21.29
N LEU A 103 -10.92 -1.07 -20.84
CA LEU A 103 -11.14 -2.39 -21.44
C LEU A 103 -12.55 -2.93 -21.18
N HIS A 104 -13.17 -2.54 -20.05
CA HIS A 104 -14.48 -3.02 -19.61
C HIS A 104 -15.59 -1.95 -19.65
N ILE A 105 -15.43 -0.92 -20.49
CA ILE A 105 -16.40 0.18 -20.58
C ILE A 105 -17.56 -0.12 -21.56
N LEU A 106 -17.44 -1.16 -22.37
CA LEU A 106 -18.45 -1.48 -23.38
C LEU A 106 -19.75 -2.01 -22.74
N PRO A 107 -20.92 -1.64 -23.28
CA PRO A 107 -22.21 -2.10 -22.77
C PRO A 107 -22.35 -3.62 -22.95
N GLY A 108 -22.72 -4.31 -21.87
CA GLY A 108 -22.87 -5.77 -21.85
C GLY A 108 -21.63 -6.53 -21.39
N ASP A 109 -20.52 -5.86 -21.09
CA ASP A 109 -19.35 -6.48 -20.46
C ASP A 109 -19.63 -6.68 -18.94
N PRO A 110 -19.53 -7.92 -18.40
CA PRO A 110 -19.70 -8.17 -16.97
C PRO A 110 -18.55 -7.60 -16.12
N GLY A 111 -17.44 -7.17 -16.73
CA GLY A 111 -16.24 -6.70 -16.05
C GLY A 111 -15.41 -7.85 -15.46
N TYR A 112 -14.25 -7.50 -14.93
CA TYR A 112 -13.35 -8.46 -14.26
C TYR A 112 -13.47 -8.40 -12.74
N GLY A 113 -13.62 -9.56 -12.12
CA GLY A 113 -13.64 -9.77 -10.68
C GLY A 113 -14.90 -9.25 -9.98
N VAL A 114 -15.04 -9.59 -8.69
CA VAL A 114 -16.17 -9.17 -7.88
C VAL A 114 -16.22 -7.65 -7.64
N THR A 115 -17.41 -7.14 -7.35
CA THR A 115 -17.62 -5.74 -7.03
C THR A 115 -17.55 -5.49 -5.52
N LEU A 116 -16.91 -4.39 -5.14
CA LEU A 116 -16.90 -3.85 -3.79
C LEU A 116 -17.79 -2.60 -3.79
N LEU A 117 -18.86 -2.61 -2.99
CA LEU A 117 -19.86 -1.53 -2.95
C LEU A 117 -20.48 -1.22 -4.33
N GLY A 118 -20.66 -2.25 -5.16
CA GLY A 118 -21.28 -2.14 -6.48
C GLY A 118 -20.34 -1.63 -7.59
N VAL A 119 -19.05 -1.43 -7.31
CA VAL A 119 -18.04 -1.08 -8.35
C VAL A 119 -16.85 -2.04 -8.32
N HIS A 120 -16.25 -2.29 -9.48
CA HIS A 120 -15.12 -3.22 -9.61
C HIS A 120 -13.83 -2.67 -9.00
N PHE A 121 -12.89 -3.56 -8.69
CA PHE A 121 -11.62 -3.21 -8.06
C PHE A 121 -10.75 -2.25 -8.89
N TYR A 122 -10.79 -2.33 -10.21
CA TYR A 122 -10.03 -1.39 -11.06
C TYR A 122 -10.54 0.05 -10.91
N THR A 123 -11.83 0.26 -10.65
CA THR A 123 -12.38 1.59 -10.34
C THR A 123 -11.89 2.08 -8.99
N TRP A 124 -11.89 1.21 -7.97
CA TRP A 124 -11.30 1.52 -6.67
C TRP A 124 -9.80 1.83 -6.77
N ALA A 125 -9.07 1.16 -7.66
CA ALA A 125 -7.66 1.45 -7.90
C ALA A 125 -7.46 2.87 -8.47
N VAL A 126 -8.29 3.31 -9.43
CA VAL A 126 -8.28 4.71 -9.91
C VAL A 126 -8.58 5.69 -8.78
N VAL A 127 -9.62 5.42 -7.98
CA VAL A 127 -9.98 6.28 -6.83
C VAL A 127 -8.85 6.35 -5.82
N SER A 128 -8.19 5.22 -5.50
CA SER A 128 -7.07 5.17 -4.56
C SER A 128 -5.84 5.93 -5.09
N ALA A 129 -5.59 5.88 -6.40
CA ALA A 129 -4.50 6.62 -7.03
C ALA A 129 -4.76 8.14 -6.97
N LEU A 130 -5.98 8.58 -7.28
CA LEU A 130 -6.40 9.98 -7.14
C LEU A 130 -6.31 10.46 -5.69
N ALA A 131 -6.85 9.68 -4.74
CA ALA A 131 -6.79 9.98 -3.32
C ALA A 131 -5.34 10.08 -2.82
N SER A 132 -4.46 9.19 -3.26
CA SER A 132 -3.03 9.24 -2.94
C SER A 132 -2.37 10.51 -3.49
N MET A 133 -2.66 10.90 -4.74
CA MET A 133 -2.14 12.14 -5.30
C MET A 133 -2.58 13.38 -4.52
N VAL A 134 -3.87 13.46 -4.17
CA VAL A 134 -4.41 14.57 -3.36
C VAL A 134 -3.76 14.58 -1.98
N PHE A 135 -3.62 13.43 -1.34
CA PHE A 135 -3.00 13.30 -0.03
C PHE A 135 -1.53 13.73 -0.05
N ILE A 136 -0.73 13.24 -0.99
CA ILE A 136 0.68 13.59 -1.13
C ILE A 136 0.84 15.08 -1.48
N SER A 137 -0.04 15.63 -2.32
CA SER A 137 -0.05 17.07 -2.63
C SER A 137 -0.35 17.89 -1.38
N GLY A 138 -1.31 17.46 -0.56
CA GLY A 138 -1.58 18.06 0.75
C GLY A 138 -0.37 18.02 1.69
N LEU A 139 0.36 16.90 1.72
CA LEU A 139 1.59 16.77 2.52
C LEU A 139 2.70 17.71 2.04
N LEU A 140 2.85 17.89 0.73
CA LEU A 140 3.80 18.85 0.17
C LEU A 140 3.44 20.29 0.52
N LEU A 141 2.15 20.63 0.46
CA LEU A 141 1.66 21.94 0.88
C LEU A 141 1.93 22.16 2.37
N LEU A 142 1.53 21.24 3.25
CA LEU A 142 1.76 21.35 4.69
C LEU A 142 3.25 21.42 5.05
N LYS A 143 4.09 20.63 4.38
CA LYS A 143 5.54 20.67 4.59
C LYS A 143 6.14 22.03 4.22
N SER A 144 5.62 22.72 3.22
CA SER A 144 6.07 24.07 2.89
C SER A 144 5.85 25.08 4.04
N TRP A 145 5.03 24.74 5.03
CA TRP A 145 4.66 25.61 6.15
C TRP A 145 5.44 25.27 7.43
N GLU A 146 6.12 24.11 7.45
CA GLU A 146 6.83 23.61 8.61
C GLU A 146 8.35 23.81 8.44
N GLN A 147 8.97 24.57 9.35
CA GLN A 147 10.41 24.81 9.33
C GLN A 147 11.19 23.50 9.57
N PRO A 148 12.36 23.29 8.93
CA PRO A 148 13.11 22.04 9.06
C PRO A 148 13.54 21.82 10.51
N SER A 149 12.89 20.88 11.20
CA SER A 149 13.30 20.46 12.54
C SER A 149 14.57 19.59 12.45
N PRO A 150 15.65 19.90 13.21
CA PRO A 150 16.91 19.17 13.15
C PRO A 150 16.90 17.81 13.89
N ILE A 151 15.76 17.39 14.43
CA ILE A 151 15.66 16.19 15.26
C ILE A 151 15.45 14.97 14.36
N ARG A 152 16.44 14.08 14.33
CA ARG A 152 16.34 12.72 13.78
C ARG A 152 15.27 11.95 14.57
N GLN A 153 14.01 12.06 14.13
CA GLN A 153 12.90 11.37 14.78
C GLN A 153 13.09 9.86 14.61
N GLN A 154 13.28 9.16 15.73
CA GLN A 154 13.23 7.70 15.74
C GLN A 154 11.80 7.28 15.44
N ALA A 155 11.62 6.36 14.49
CA ALA A 155 10.31 5.78 14.21
C ALA A 155 9.69 5.25 15.52
N HIS A 156 8.57 5.84 15.92
CA HIS A 156 7.79 5.46 17.10
C HIS A 156 7.32 4.01 17.01
N ALA A 157 6.93 3.40 18.13
CA ALA A 157 6.48 2.00 18.17
C ALA A 157 5.39 1.69 17.14
N LEU A 158 4.44 2.61 16.96
CA LEU A 158 3.39 2.51 15.95
C LEU A 158 3.96 2.55 14.51
N GLY A 159 4.91 3.43 14.24
CA GLY A 159 5.60 3.49 12.95
C GLY A 159 6.37 2.19 12.67
N LYS A 160 7.05 1.62 13.67
CA LYS A 160 7.73 0.30 13.54
C LYS A 160 6.75 -0.82 13.23
N LEU A 161 5.61 -0.85 13.91
CA LEU A 161 4.55 -1.83 13.66
C LEU A 161 4.01 -1.68 12.22
N ALA A 162 3.68 -0.46 11.80
CA ALA A 162 3.19 -0.17 10.45
C ALA A 162 4.20 -0.61 9.38
N MET A 163 5.49 -0.32 9.58
CA MET A 163 6.56 -0.78 8.68
C MET A 163 6.65 -2.31 8.63
N ALA A 164 6.60 -2.98 9.78
CA ALA A 164 6.68 -4.44 9.85
C ALA A 164 5.50 -5.11 9.13
N VAL A 165 4.28 -4.62 9.37
CA VAL A 165 3.07 -5.08 8.67
C VAL A 165 3.19 -4.85 7.18
N PHE A 166 3.63 -3.67 6.75
CA PHE A 166 3.77 -3.37 5.33
C PHE A 166 4.82 -4.24 4.63
N ILE A 167 5.98 -4.47 5.27
CA ILE A 167 7.02 -5.38 4.75
C ILE A 167 6.48 -6.81 4.61
N PHE A 168 5.73 -7.29 5.60
CA PHE A 168 5.07 -8.59 5.53
C PHE A 168 4.10 -8.66 4.34
N LEU A 169 3.29 -7.62 4.11
CA LEU A 169 2.37 -7.55 2.98
C LEU A 169 3.08 -7.55 1.62
N ILE A 170 4.25 -6.91 1.51
CA ILE A 170 5.07 -6.98 0.30
C ILE A 170 5.52 -8.42 0.06
N ALA A 171 6.09 -9.06 1.08
CA ALA A 171 6.57 -10.44 0.98
C ALA A 171 5.43 -11.41 0.62
N ALA A 172 4.26 -11.24 1.23
CA ALA A 172 3.07 -12.02 0.90
C ALA A 172 2.61 -11.78 -0.55
N ASN A 173 2.67 -10.54 -1.06
CA ASN A 173 2.26 -10.25 -2.45
C ASN A 173 3.22 -10.90 -3.44
N LEU A 174 4.53 -10.79 -3.18
CA LEU A 174 5.54 -11.44 -3.99
C LEU A 174 5.36 -12.97 -3.99
N ALA A 175 5.19 -13.58 -2.82
CA ALA A 175 4.96 -15.01 -2.71
C ALA A 175 3.70 -15.45 -3.46
N SER A 176 2.60 -14.71 -3.30
CA SER A 176 1.36 -14.97 -4.04
C SER A 176 1.56 -14.87 -5.55
N THR A 177 2.22 -13.83 -6.05
CA THR A 177 2.46 -13.65 -7.48
C THR A 177 3.32 -14.77 -8.05
N VAL A 178 4.34 -15.23 -7.31
CA VAL A 178 5.16 -16.37 -7.73
C VAL A 178 4.34 -17.67 -7.75
N LEU A 179 3.46 -17.89 -6.76
CA LEU A 179 2.57 -19.05 -6.73
C LEU A 179 1.56 -19.07 -7.89
N GLU A 180 1.13 -17.89 -8.31
CA GLU A 180 0.13 -17.70 -9.36
C GLU A 180 0.73 -17.83 -10.76
N CYS A 181 1.83 -17.14 -11.03
CA CYS A 181 2.43 -17.07 -12.38
C CYS A 181 3.59 -18.04 -12.60
N GLY A 182 4.05 -18.73 -11.56
CA GLY A 182 5.19 -19.63 -11.64
C GLY A 182 6.46 -18.92 -12.12
N THR A 183 7.16 -19.54 -13.09
CA THR A 183 8.34 -18.97 -13.75
C THR A 183 8.02 -18.38 -15.14
N GLY A 184 6.75 -18.32 -15.51
CA GLY A 184 6.28 -17.89 -16.84
C GLY A 184 5.47 -16.60 -16.81
N GLU A 185 4.78 -16.32 -17.92
CA GLU A 185 3.82 -15.22 -18.01
C GLU A 185 2.53 -15.59 -17.27
N CYS A 186 1.97 -14.64 -16.51
CA CYS A 186 0.69 -14.82 -15.84
C CYS A 186 -0.45 -14.95 -16.87
N GLU A 187 -1.37 -15.90 -16.65
CA GLU A 187 -2.57 -16.03 -17.48
C GLU A 187 -3.46 -14.77 -17.38
N ALA A 188 -4.16 -14.45 -18.47
CA ALA A 188 -5.00 -13.25 -18.51
C ALA A 188 -6.19 -13.31 -17.53
N ASN A 189 -6.75 -14.51 -17.31
CA ASN A 189 -7.87 -14.77 -16.41
C ASN A 189 -7.59 -16.03 -15.56
N PRO A 190 -6.76 -15.91 -14.50
CA PRO A 190 -6.38 -17.05 -13.68
C PRO A 190 -7.55 -17.57 -12.84
N VAL A 191 -7.70 -18.89 -12.78
CA VAL A 191 -8.68 -19.60 -11.92
C VAL A 191 -8.03 -20.57 -10.93
N VAL A 192 -6.72 -20.82 -11.08
CA VAL A 192 -5.93 -21.70 -10.21
C VAL A 192 -4.52 -21.12 -9.98
N TYR A 193 -3.89 -21.50 -8.86
CA TYR A 193 -2.48 -21.23 -8.61
C TYR A 193 -1.61 -22.25 -9.36
N GLN A 194 -0.84 -21.82 -10.36
CA GLN A 194 -0.09 -22.73 -11.23
C GLN A 194 0.93 -23.60 -10.46
N LEU A 195 1.57 -23.07 -9.41
CA LEU A 195 2.55 -23.84 -8.62
C LEU A 195 1.94 -24.78 -7.56
N LEU A 196 0.65 -24.61 -7.23
CA LEU A 196 -0.05 -25.46 -6.24
C LEU A 196 -0.90 -26.55 -6.89
N THR A 197 -1.03 -26.52 -8.21
CA THR A 197 -1.85 -27.45 -9.00
C THR A 197 -0.99 -28.44 -9.81
N ASN A 198 0.33 -28.45 -9.59
CA ASN A 198 1.26 -29.45 -10.13
C ASN A 198 1.41 -30.65 -9.19
#